data_AF-A0A938YQI4-F1
#
_entry.id   AF-A0A938YQI4-F1
#
_cell.length_a   1.000
_cell.length_b   1.000
_cell.length_c   1.000
_cell.angle_alpha   90.00
_cell.angle_beta   90.00
_cell.angle_gamma   90.00
#
_symmetry.space_group_name_H-M   'P 1'
#
loop_
_entity.id
_entity.type
_entity.pdbx_description
1 polymer ?
#
loop_
_entity_poly.entity_id
_entity_poly.type
_entity_poly.pdbx_seq_one_letter_code
_entity_poly.pdbx_strand_id
1 'polypeptide(L)'
;MDIGLDALRGTALWVLIGIAVLALVLAVIIKKVIGKIVVLAIAATLVFFGWQQRDHALDFANQVRGETCAQQPTFFGVTVSLPESWCEPA
;
A
#
# COMPACT_ATOMS: atom_id res chain seq x y z
N MET A 1 -1.27 -42.43 47.77
CA MET A 1 -1.41 -42.47 46.30
C MET A 1 -0.96 -41.11 45.79
N ASP A 2 0.35 -40.89 45.81
CA ASP A 2 1.01 -39.60 45.57
C ASP A 2 1.39 -39.45 44.10
N ILE A 3 0.46 -39.83 43.21
CA ILE A 3 0.68 -39.88 41.76
C ILE A 3 0.19 -38.59 41.08
N GLY A 4 -0.30 -37.62 41.86
CA GLY A 4 -1.03 -36.46 41.34
C GLY A 4 -0.18 -35.23 41.09
N LEU A 5 0.56 -34.73 42.10
CA LEU A 5 1.12 -33.37 42.02
C LEU A 5 2.37 -33.26 41.13
N ASP A 6 3.26 -34.25 41.15
CA ASP A 6 4.50 -34.20 40.35
C ASP A 6 4.22 -34.37 38.86
N ALA A 7 3.28 -35.25 38.50
CA ALA A 7 2.83 -35.45 37.14
C ALA A 7 2.11 -34.21 36.58
N LEU A 8 1.25 -33.57 37.39
CA LEU A 8 0.59 -32.31 37.04
C LEU A 8 1.59 -31.17 36.85
N ARG A 9 2.59 -31.05 37.74
CA ARG A 9 3.62 -30.00 37.66
C ARG A 9 4.52 -30.17 36.45
N GLY A 10 4.91 -31.40 36.14
CA GLY A 10 5.69 -31.71 34.93
C GLY A 10 4.90 -31.41 33.66
N THR A 11 3.66 -31.88 33.57
CA THR A 11 2.82 -31.71 32.37
C THR A 11 2.49 -30.24 32.13
N ALA A 12 2.16 -29.47 33.18
CA ALA A 12 1.87 -28.04 33.06
C ALA A 12 3.05 -27.22 32.52
N LEU A 13 4.28 -27.54 32.93
CA LEU A 13 5.50 -26.92 32.40
C LEU A 13 5.68 -27.20 30.90
N TRP A 14 5.49 -28.45 30.48
CA TRP A 14 5.58 -28.82 29.06
C TRP A 14 4.51 -28.15 28.19
N VAL A 15 3.30 -27.99 28.70
CA VAL A 15 2.21 -27.28 28.01
C VAL A 15 2.56 -25.80 27.82
N LEU A 16 3.09 -25.14 28.87
CA LEU A 16 3.51 -23.73 28.78
C LEU A 16 4.64 -23.53 27.76
N ILE A 17 5.63 -24.43 27.76
CA ILE A 17 6.71 -24.41 26.77
C ILE A 17 6.14 -24.60 25.35
N GLY A 18 5.22 -25.54 25.17
CA GLY A 18 4.55 -25.77 23.88
C GLY A 18 3.82 -24.54 23.34
N ILE A 19 3.07 -23.84 24.20
CA ILE A 19 2.36 -22.60 23.83
C ILE A 19 3.37 -21.50 23.48
N ALA A 20 4.45 -21.35 24.25
CA ALA A 20 5.48 -20.35 23.99
C ALA A 20 6.14 -20.57 22.62
N VAL A 21 6.46 -21.83 22.28
CA VAL A 21 7.02 -22.18 20.97
C VAL A 21 6.02 -21.90 19.85
N LEU A 22 4.74 -22.27 20.03
CA LEU A 22 3.69 -22.01 19.03
C LEU A 22 3.49 -20.51 18.79
N ALA A 23 3.45 -19.71 19.86
CA ALA A 23 3.33 -18.26 19.76
C ALA A 23 4.53 -17.64 19.00
N LEU A 24 5.74 -18.13 19.24
CA LEU A 24 6.94 -17.67 18.54
C LEU A 24 6.90 -18.01 17.04
N VAL A 25 6.49 -19.24 16.70
CA VAL A 25 6.31 -19.66 15.30
C VAL A 25 5.26 -18.79 14.60
N LEU A 26 4.11 -18.56 15.22
CA LEU A 26 3.06 -17.69 14.69
C LEU A 26 3.55 -16.25 14.50
N ALA A 27 4.32 -15.70 15.44
CA ALA A 27 4.88 -14.36 15.33
C ALA A 27 5.81 -14.22 14.11
N VAL A 28 6.65 -15.24 13.84
CA VAL A 28 7.54 -15.25 12.67
C VAL A 28 6.74 -15.32 11.37
N ILE A 29 5.67 -16.13 11.32
CA ILE A 29 4.78 -16.24 10.16
C ILE A 29 4.07 -14.90 9.91
N ILE A 30 3.48 -14.30 10.94
CA ILE A 30 2.79 -13.00 10.84
C ILE A 30 3.76 -11.93 10.32
N LYS A 31 4.99 -11.88 10.81
CA LYS A 31 6.02 -10.94 10.34
C LYS A 31 6.29 -11.08 8.84
N LYS A 32 6.32 -12.31 8.31
CA LYS A 32 6.47 -12.56 6.86
C LYS A 32 5.26 -12.15 6.03
N VAL A 33 4.05 -12.27 6.58
CA VAL A 33 2.81 -11.88 5.89
C VAL A 33 2.67 -10.36 5.84
N ILE A 34 2.96 -9.67 6.95
CA ILE A 34 2.85 -8.20 7.04
C ILE A 34 3.72 -7.51 5.98
N GLY A 35 4.95 -8.00 5.75
CA GLY A 35 5.81 -7.44 4.70
C GLY A 35 5.18 -7.48 3.31
N LYS A 36 4.48 -8.57 2.97
CA LYS A 36 3.76 -8.69 1.69
C LYS A 36 2.56 -7.75 1.62
N ILE A 37 1.80 -7.63 2.71
CA ILE A 37 0.64 -6.74 2.80
C ILE A 37 1.06 -5.27 2.63
N VAL A 38 2.15 -4.85 3.28
CA VAL A 38 2.67 -3.47 3.17
C VAL A 38 3.07 -3.15 1.74
N VAL A 39 3.76 -4.07 1.05
CA VAL A 39 4.13 -3.87 -0.36
C VAL A 39 2.88 -3.75 -1.26
N LEU A 40 1.87 -4.58 -1.02
CA LEU A 40 0.61 -4.51 -1.77
C LEU A 40 -0.13 -3.19 -1.50
N ALA A 41 -0.15 -2.75 -0.25
CA ALA A 41 -0.73 -1.46 0.13
C ALA A 41 0.00 -0.29 -0.54
N ILE A 42 1.33 -0.26 -0.52
CA ILE A 42 2.13 0.78 -1.20
C ILE A 42 1.84 0.79 -2.70
N ALA A 43 1.80 -0.39 -3.34
CA ALA A 43 1.47 -0.48 -4.77
C ALA A 43 0.09 0.08 -5.08
N ALA A 44 -0.92 -0.27 -4.27
CA ALA A 44 -2.27 0.27 -4.40
C ALA A 44 -2.29 1.80 -4.20
N THR A 45 -1.58 2.32 -3.21
CA THR A 45 -1.44 3.77 -2.99
C THR A 45 -0.77 4.46 -4.19
N LEU A 46 0.31 3.93 -4.73
CA LEU A 46 0.98 4.50 -5.91
C LEU A 46 0.05 4.55 -7.13
N VAL A 47 -0.69 3.47 -7.39
CA VAL A 47 -1.69 3.43 -8.49
C VAL A 47 -2.78 4.48 -8.25
N PHE A 48 -3.28 4.59 -7.02
CA PHE A 48 -4.30 5.57 -6.66
C PHE A 48 -3.82 7.01 -6.84
N PHE A 49 -2.61 7.34 -6.37
CA PHE A 49 -2.01 8.66 -6.57
C PHE A 49 -1.75 8.96 -8.05
N GLY A 50 -1.26 7.97 -8.83
CA GLY A 50 -1.09 8.13 -10.27
C GLY A 50 -2.42 8.38 -10.99
N TRP A 51 -3.50 7.73 -10.55
CA TRP A 51 -4.84 7.98 -11.04
C TRP A 51 -5.33 9.39 -10.69
N GLN A 52 -5.15 9.83 -9.44
CA GLN A 52 -5.51 11.19 -9.03
C GLN A 52 -4.75 12.26 -9.83
N GLN A 53 -3.45 12.06 -10.07
CA GLN A 53 -2.68 13.00 -10.90
C GLN A 53 -3.15 13.02 -12.35
N ARG A 54 -3.54 11.87 -12.90
CA ARG A 54 -4.12 11.77 -14.24
C ARG A 54 -5.42 12.55 -14.33
N ASP A 55 -6.33 12.37 -13.37
CA ASP A 55 -7.61 13.07 -13.37
C ASP A 55 -7.41 14.59 -13.24
N HIS A 56 -6.46 15.04 -12.41
CA HIS A 56 -6.08 16.46 -12.34
C HIS A 56 -5.52 17.01 -13.66
N ALA A 57 -4.66 16.24 -14.34
CA ALA A 57 -4.11 16.66 -15.63
C ALA A 57 -5.18 16.70 -16.74
N LEU A 58 -6.12 15.75 -16.72
CA LEU A 58 -7.23 15.71 -17.66
C LEU A 58 -8.25 16.83 -17.39
N ASP A 59 -8.55 17.13 -16.13
CA ASP A 59 -9.45 18.23 -15.75
C ASP A 59 -8.85 19.59 -16.14
N PHE A 60 -7.55 19.80 -15.89
CA PHE A 60 -6.84 20.98 -16.36
C PHE A 60 -6.85 21.08 -17.90
N ALA A 61 -6.57 19.98 -18.60
CA ALA A 61 -6.60 19.97 -20.07
C ALA A 61 -8.01 20.26 -20.64
N ASN A 62 -9.07 19.82 -19.96
CA ASN A 62 -10.45 20.09 -20.36
C ASN A 62 -10.89 21.53 -20.03
N GLN A 63 -10.42 22.14 -18.93
CA GLN A 63 -10.69 23.55 -18.60
C GLN A 63 -9.95 24.52 -19.53
N VAL A 64 -8.73 24.17 -19.96
CA VAL A 64 -7.91 25.02 -20.86
C VAL A 64 -8.32 24.86 -22.34
N ARG A 65 -9.29 24.00 -22.65
CA ARG A 65 -9.81 23.70 -24.00
C ARG A 65 -10.61 24.85 -24.64
N GLY A 66 -10.17 26.10 -24.49
CA GLY A 66 -10.79 27.25 -25.13
C GLY A 66 -10.12 28.60 -24.89
N GLU A 67 -9.35 28.78 -23.80
CA GLU A 67 -8.94 30.15 -23.43
C GLU A 67 -7.43 30.46 -23.43
N THR A 68 -6.50 29.51 -23.47
CA THR A 68 -5.08 29.86 -23.72
C THR A 68 -4.21 28.63 -23.93
N CYS A 69 -3.76 28.38 -25.17
CA CYS A 69 -2.65 27.46 -25.44
C CYS A 69 -1.28 27.94 -24.90
N ALA A 70 -1.27 29.00 -24.07
CA ALA A 70 -0.09 29.51 -23.38
C ALA A 70 0.17 28.81 -22.03
N GLN A 71 -0.79 28.05 -21.48
CA GLN A 71 -0.61 27.37 -20.20
C GLN A 71 -0.19 25.91 -20.39
N GLN A 72 1.01 25.58 -19.93
CA GLN A 72 1.59 24.23 -19.98
C GLN A 72 1.26 23.48 -18.69
N PRO A 73 0.41 22.43 -18.71
CA PRO A 73 0.19 21.61 -17.53
C PRO A 73 1.44 20.85 -17.12
N THR A 74 1.66 20.73 -15.81
CA THR A 74 2.67 19.85 -15.22
C THR A 74 2.07 18.53 -14.80
N PHE A 75 2.57 17.41 -15.34
CA PHE A 75 2.28 16.05 -14.88
C PHE A 75 3.54 15.51 -14.21
N PHE A 76 3.47 15.15 -12.92
CA PHE A 76 4.65 14.77 -12.11
C PHE A 76 5.82 15.77 -12.19
N GLY A 77 5.54 17.07 -12.32
CA GLY A 77 6.58 18.12 -12.41
C GLY A 77 7.26 18.24 -13.77
N VAL A 78 6.86 17.44 -14.76
CA VAL A 78 7.28 17.60 -16.15
C VAL A 78 6.22 18.42 -16.88
N THR A 79 6.64 19.51 -17.53
CA THR A 79 5.78 20.31 -18.39
C THR A 79 5.42 19.50 -19.62
N VAL A 80 4.14 19.23 -19.81
CA VAL A 80 3.63 18.51 -20.98
C VAL A 80 3.02 19.52 -21.93
N SER A 81 3.51 19.56 -23.16
CA SER A 81 2.92 20.37 -24.23
C SER A 81 1.60 19.73 -24.69
N LEU A 82 0.53 20.52 -24.80
CA LEU A 82 -0.70 20.06 -25.42
C LEU A 82 -0.49 19.86 -26.94
N PRO A 83 -1.18 18.89 -27.57
CA PRO A 83 -1.11 18.70 -29.01
C PRO A 83 -1.64 19.93 -29.75
N GLU A 84 -0.93 20.38 -30.78
CA GLU A 84 -1.26 21.58 -31.56
C GLU A 84 -2.68 21.55 -32.15
N SER A 85 -3.23 20.37 -32.40
CA SER A 85 -4.60 20.17 -32.88
C SER A 85 -5.70 20.55 -31.88
N TRP A 86 -5.35 20.85 -30.63
CA TRP A 86 -6.28 21.36 -29.60
C TRP A 86 -6.30 22.89 -29.52
N CYS A 87 -5.42 23.57 -30.25
CA CYS A 87 -5.37 25.02 -30.34
C CYS A 87 -6.06 25.45 -31.63
N GLU A 88 -7.27 25.99 -31.54
CA GLU A 88 -7.85 26.72 -32.68
C GLU A 88 -7.04 28.02 -32.87
N PRO A 89 -6.54 28.30 -34.09
CA PRO A 89 -5.97 29.60 -34.38
C PRO A 89 -7.10 30.64 -34.29
N ALA A 90 -6.90 31.67 -33.44
CA ALA A 90 -7.71 32.89 -33.51
C ALA A 90 -7.48 33.60 -34.85
#